data_AF-A0AA39K2U6-F1
#
_entry.id   AF-A0AA39K2U6-F1
#
_cell.length_a   1.000
_cell.length_b   1.000
_cell.length_c   1.000
_cell.angle_alpha   90.00
_cell.angle_beta   90.00
_cell.angle_gamma   90.00
#
_symmetry.space_group_name_H-M   'P 1'
#
loop_
_entity.id
_entity.type
_entity.pdbx_description
1 polymer ?
#
loop_
_entity_poly.entity_id
_entity_poly.type
_entity_poly.pdbx_seq_one_letter_code
_entity_poly.pdbx_strand_id
1 'polypeptide(L)'
;MMHFQTLLYLFCSKLRALEAKAEAKDLVNGDDSDSGSADFAHQMRKLLRRHNDIMLVTPLPTNEAGKPEDCPICMDELVANKCSSLPCEHVICNTCLPGISKGADETVQCPQCRKVCSRDDVEIVYMTETERWDRLLEVAQAWGAMDRRGEEETSEEEAQEDIINDGTSSVSSPSNDANTAEEEDDMISKNGEDSDGGANPSTVAQAPSPSKVKRERLAHLAEERRKKRRLV
;
A
#
# COMPACT_ATOMS: atom_id res chain seq x y z
N MET A 1 31.54 -30.25 -11.13
CA MET A 1 30.55 -29.25 -11.58
C MET A 1 29.90 -28.46 -10.43
N MET A 2 29.67 -29.03 -9.24
CA MET A 2 29.01 -28.30 -8.11
C MET A 2 29.80 -27.13 -7.49
N HIS A 3 31.10 -27.00 -7.75
CA HIS A 3 31.94 -25.91 -7.23
C HIS A 3 31.72 -24.56 -7.94
N PHE A 4 31.23 -24.56 -9.19
CA PHE A 4 31.04 -23.33 -9.96
C PHE A 4 29.74 -22.60 -9.58
N GLN A 5 28.68 -23.35 -9.26
CA GLN A 5 27.37 -22.79 -8.95
C GLN A 5 27.34 -22.13 -7.55
N THR A 6 28.07 -22.70 -6.59
CA THR A 6 28.29 -22.09 -5.27
C THR A 6 29.14 -20.82 -5.35
N LEU A 7 30.15 -20.78 -6.22
CA LEU A 7 30.96 -19.58 -6.46
C LEU A 7 30.16 -18.46 -7.15
N LEU A 8 29.29 -18.80 -8.10
CA LEU A 8 28.42 -17.83 -8.78
C LEU A 8 27.41 -17.22 -7.81
N TYR A 9 26.82 -18.03 -6.93
CA TYR A 9 25.86 -17.57 -5.91
C TYR A 9 26.53 -16.68 -4.86
N LEU A 10 27.73 -17.05 -4.40
CA LEU A 10 28.54 -16.23 -3.49
C LEU A 10 28.99 -14.92 -4.14
N PHE A 11 29.30 -14.92 -5.44
CA PHE A 11 29.68 -13.73 -6.18
C PHE A 11 28.50 -12.77 -6.37
N CYS A 12 27.33 -13.29 -6.74
CA CYS A 12 26.08 -12.51 -6.82
C CYS A 12 25.69 -11.91 -5.46
N SER A 13 25.79 -12.68 -4.38
CA SER A 13 25.53 -12.18 -3.02
C SER A 13 26.50 -11.07 -2.61
N LYS A 14 27.79 -11.21 -2.94
CA LYS A 14 28.82 -10.18 -2.71
C LYS A 14 28.56 -8.91 -3.51
N LEU A 15 28.14 -9.02 -4.76
CA LEU A 15 27.81 -7.87 -5.61
C LEU A 15 26.59 -7.13 -5.08
N ARG A 16 25.51 -7.82 -4.71
CA ARG A 16 24.33 -7.21 -4.09
C ARG A 16 24.66 -6.51 -2.78
N ALA A 17 25.52 -7.09 -1.95
CA ALA A 17 25.96 -6.47 -0.70
C ALA A 17 26.84 -5.23 -0.92
N LEU A 18 27.65 -5.21 -1.98
CA LEU A 18 28.46 -4.06 -2.37
C LEU A 18 27.61 -2.93 -2.94
N GLU A 19 26.62 -3.25 -3.78
CA GLU A 19 25.66 -2.29 -4.33
C GLU A 19 24.80 -1.68 -3.22
N ALA A 20 24.26 -2.48 -2.30
CA ALA A 20 23.51 -1.99 -1.15
C ALA A 20 24.35 -1.08 -0.24
N LYS A 21 25.65 -1.39 -0.10
CA LYS A 21 26.58 -0.56 0.70
C LYS A 21 26.96 0.74 -0.02
N ALA A 22 27.08 0.72 -1.35
CA ALA A 22 27.29 1.92 -2.15
C ALA A 22 26.05 2.83 -2.10
N GLU A 23 24.85 2.25 -2.21
CA GLU A 23 23.58 2.96 -2.12
C GLU A 23 23.36 3.58 -0.73
N ALA A 24 23.71 2.86 0.35
CA ALA A 24 23.67 3.40 1.70
C ALA A 24 24.69 4.55 1.91
N LYS A 25 25.84 4.51 1.23
CA LYS A 25 26.85 5.57 1.32
C LYS A 25 26.43 6.83 0.56
N ASP A 26 25.69 6.69 -0.52
CA ASP A 26 25.13 7.80 -1.30
C ASP A 26 24.07 8.56 -0.50
N LEU A 27 23.22 7.84 0.25
CA LEU A 27 22.23 8.44 1.15
C LEU A 27 22.82 9.25 2.31
N VAL A 28 24.06 8.96 2.71
CA VAL A 28 24.72 9.62 3.86
C VAL A 28 25.56 10.83 3.44
N ASN A 29 25.96 10.93 2.16
CA ASN A 29 26.86 12.00 1.67
C ASN A 29 26.22 12.90 0.60
N GLY A 30 24.92 12.80 0.35
CA GLY A 30 24.19 13.70 -0.55
C GLY A 30 24.13 15.11 0.02
N ASP A 31 24.90 16.01 -0.58
CA ASP A 31 25.09 17.41 -0.21
C ASP A 31 23.76 18.21 -0.27
N ASP A 32 23.36 18.78 0.87
CA ASP A 32 22.15 19.59 1.08
C ASP A 32 22.26 20.97 0.37
N SER A 33 22.24 20.98 -0.96
CA SER A 33 22.16 22.22 -1.75
C SER A 33 21.03 22.17 -2.79
N ASP A 34 19.94 22.86 -2.46
CA ASP A 34 18.95 23.46 -3.37
C ASP A 34 18.28 22.56 -4.43
N SER A 35 17.99 21.30 -4.09
CA SER A 35 17.35 20.31 -5.00
C SER A 35 16.15 19.54 -4.40
N GLY A 36 15.51 20.09 -3.36
CA GLY A 36 14.52 19.37 -2.53
C GLY A 36 13.29 18.79 -3.27
N SER A 37 12.95 19.29 -4.47
CA SER A 37 11.85 18.75 -5.28
C SER A 37 12.24 17.50 -6.08
N ALA A 38 13.46 17.45 -6.62
CA ALA A 38 13.92 16.35 -7.45
C ALA A 38 14.22 15.10 -6.61
N ASP A 39 14.78 15.31 -5.41
CA ASP A 39 15.07 14.23 -4.47
C ASP A 39 13.77 13.62 -3.91
N PHE A 40 12.76 14.44 -3.60
CA PHE A 40 11.44 13.95 -3.19
C PHE A 40 10.80 13.00 -4.21
N ALA A 41 10.79 13.39 -5.49
CA ALA A 41 10.24 12.55 -6.55
C ALA A 41 11.05 11.25 -6.76
N HIS A 42 12.36 11.30 -6.55
CA HIS A 42 13.23 10.13 -6.61
C HIS A 42 12.94 9.15 -5.46
N GLN A 43 12.84 9.66 -4.23
CA GLN A 43 12.48 8.89 -3.05
C GLN A 43 11.09 8.24 -3.20
N MET A 44 10.11 8.96 -3.76
CA MET A 44 8.79 8.39 -4.04
C MET A 44 8.83 7.23 -5.03
N ARG A 45 9.54 7.40 -6.15
CA ARG A 45 9.73 6.32 -7.13
C ARG A 45 10.44 5.11 -6.50
N LYS A 46 11.36 5.34 -5.57
CA LYS A 46 12.05 4.28 -4.84
C LYS A 46 11.10 3.49 -3.93
N LEU A 47 10.21 4.17 -3.21
CA LEU A 47 9.20 3.51 -2.37
C LEU A 47 8.18 2.72 -3.21
N LEU A 48 7.74 3.26 -4.35
CA LEU A 48 6.85 2.55 -5.28
C LEU A 48 7.52 1.29 -5.87
N ARG A 49 8.80 1.36 -6.23
CA ARG A 49 9.56 0.19 -6.66
C ARG A 49 9.65 -0.85 -5.55
N ARG A 50 10.02 -0.44 -4.33
CA ARG A 50 10.07 -1.34 -3.17
C ARG A 50 8.70 -1.98 -2.87
N HIS A 51 7.62 -1.22 -2.96
CA HIS A 51 6.26 -1.75 -2.83
C HIS A 51 5.99 -2.84 -3.89
N ASN A 52 6.27 -2.55 -5.16
CA ASN A 52 6.10 -3.51 -6.25
C ASN A 52 6.96 -4.76 -6.05
N ASP A 53 8.22 -4.61 -5.66
CA ASP A 53 9.13 -5.72 -5.37
C ASP A 53 8.58 -6.63 -4.28
N ILE A 54 8.01 -6.06 -3.20
CA ILE A 54 7.39 -6.84 -2.12
C ILE A 54 6.09 -7.53 -2.59
N MET A 55 5.28 -6.86 -3.42
CA MET A 55 4.02 -7.41 -3.94
C MET A 55 4.23 -8.62 -4.86
N LEU A 56 5.35 -8.66 -5.59
CA LEU A 56 5.68 -9.76 -6.51
C LEU A 56 6.25 -11.00 -5.81
N VAL A 57 6.63 -10.90 -4.54
CA VAL A 57 7.14 -12.05 -3.80
C VAL A 57 5.99 -12.99 -3.45
N THR A 58 6.16 -14.29 -3.73
CA THR A 58 5.30 -15.36 -3.21
C THR A 58 5.64 -15.63 -1.73
N PRO A 59 4.77 -15.28 -0.77
CA PRO A 59 4.99 -15.60 0.63
C PRO A 59 4.72 -17.08 0.91
N LEU A 60 5.14 -17.53 2.10
CA LEU A 60 4.77 -18.85 2.61
C LEU A 60 3.25 -18.94 2.83
N PRO A 61 2.56 -19.96 2.30
CA PRO A 61 1.12 -20.11 2.49
C PRO A 61 0.82 -20.45 3.95
N THR A 62 -0.24 -19.83 4.47
CA THR A 62 -0.74 -20.06 5.82
C THR A 62 -2.18 -20.55 5.79
N ASN A 63 -2.51 -21.51 6.65
CA ASN A 63 -3.87 -22.00 6.81
C ASN A 63 -4.76 -21.01 7.60
N GLU A 64 -6.05 -21.34 7.73
CA GLU A 64 -7.04 -20.54 8.47
C GLU A 64 -6.65 -20.29 9.95
N ALA A 65 -5.81 -21.16 10.52
CA ALA A 65 -5.31 -21.02 11.89
C ALA A 65 -4.04 -20.13 11.98
N GLY A 66 -3.61 -19.51 10.87
CA GLY A 66 -2.42 -18.67 10.79
C GLY A 66 -1.09 -19.44 10.92
N LYS A 67 -1.11 -20.76 10.72
CA LYS A 67 0.11 -21.59 10.73
C LYS A 67 0.56 -21.87 9.29
N PRO A 68 1.86 -22.11 9.06
CA PRO A 68 2.35 -22.57 7.76
C PRO A 68 1.59 -23.81 7.29
N GLU A 69 1.27 -23.87 6.00
CA GLU A 69 0.73 -25.08 5.40
C GLU A 69 1.77 -26.21 5.35
N ASP A 70 1.29 -27.43 5.17
CA ASP A 70 2.16 -28.61 5.04
C ASP A 70 2.51 -28.87 3.57
N CYS A 71 3.70 -29.40 3.34
CA CYS A 71 4.14 -29.80 2.00
C CYS A 71 3.24 -30.91 1.44
N PRO A 72 2.73 -30.79 0.20
CA PRO A 72 1.82 -31.78 -0.39
C PRO A 72 2.47 -33.15 -0.68
N ILE A 73 3.79 -33.28 -0.50
CA ILE A 73 4.55 -34.50 -0.80
C ILE A 73 4.94 -35.24 0.49
N CYS A 74 5.61 -34.57 1.43
CA CYS A 74 6.06 -35.19 2.68
C CYS A 74 5.13 -34.95 3.87
N MET A 75 4.16 -34.05 3.75
CA MET A 75 3.25 -33.64 4.83
C MET A 75 3.96 -33.02 6.04
N ASP A 76 5.17 -32.51 5.86
CA ASP A 76 5.88 -31.72 6.87
C ASP A 76 5.55 -30.23 6.73
N GLU A 77 5.58 -29.51 7.86
CA GLU A 77 5.35 -28.06 7.93
C GLU A 77 6.34 -27.30 7.02
N LEU A 78 5.80 -26.38 6.20
CA LEU A 78 6.62 -25.53 5.34
C LEU A 78 7.34 -24.46 6.18
N VAL A 79 8.60 -24.19 5.85
CA VAL A 79 9.45 -23.23 6.57
C VAL A 79 10.10 -22.28 5.58
N ALA A 80 10.05 -20.98 5.88
CA ALA A 80 10.72 -19.94 5.09
C ALA A 80 12.21 -20.27 4.89
N ASN A 81 12.75 -19.97 3.70
CA ASN A 81 14.09 -20.29 3.20
C ASN A 81 14.38 -21.79 3.00
N LYS A 82 13.44 -22.69 3.34
CA LYS A 82 13.56 -24.14 3.12
C LYS A 82 12.50 -24.69 2.15
N CYS A 83 11.76 -23.79 1.52
CA CYS A 83 10.73 -24.11 0.55
C CYS A 83 10.93 -23.28 -0.70
N SER A 84 10.42 -23.79 -1.82
CA SER A 84 10.46 -23.12 -3.10
C SER A 84 9.06 -23.03 -3.70
N SER A 85 8.75 -21.91 -4.33
CA SER A 85 7.54 -21.69 -5.11
C SER A 85 7.80 -22.05 -6.57
N LEU A 86 6.83 -22.71 -7.18
CA LEU A 86 6.80 -22.89 -8.62
C LEU A 86 6.18 -21.64 -9.28
N PRO A 87 6.37 -21.42 -10.59
CA PRO A 87 5.71 -20.33 -11.33
C PRO A 87 4.18 -20.38 -11.32
N CYS A 88 3.61 -21.51 -10.89
CA CYS A 88 2.18 -21.68 -10.65
C CYS A 88 1.76 -21.36 -9.20
N GLU A 89 2.62 -20.68 -8.44
CA GLU A 89 2.42 -20.21 -7.05
C GLU A 89 2.26 -21.31 -5.99
N HIS A 90 2.42 -22.58 -6.38
CA HIS A 90 2.38 -23.70 -5.46
C HIS A 90 3.75 -23.90 -4.79
N VAL A 91 3.76 -24.13 -3.47
CA VAL A 91 4.97 -24.21 -2.65
C VAL A 91 5.28 -25.64 -2.24
N ILE A 92 6.57 -26.01 -2.33
CA ILE A 92 7.07 -27.35 -2.02
C ILE A 92 8.36 -27.21 -1.20
N CYS A 93 8.60 -28.11 -0.24
CA CYS A 93 9.85 -28.12 0.51
C CYS A 93 11.05 -28.50 -0.37
N ASN A 94 12.23 -27.96 -0.03
CA ASN A 94 13.46 -28.16 -0.80
C ASN A 94 13.97 -29.62 -0.74
N THR A 95 13.48 -30.42 0.21
CA THR A 95 13.79 -31.85 0.33
C THR A 95 13.02 -32.69 -0.70
N CYS A 96 11.77 -32.34 -1.00
CA CYS A 96 10.95 -33.05 -1.98
C CYS A 96 11.16 -32.56 -3.42
N LEU A 97 11.59 -31.31 -3.57
CA LEU A 97 11.81 -30.67 -4.88
C LEU A 97 12.75 -31.47 -5.82
N PRO A 98 13.86 -32.11 -5.37
CA PRO A 98 14.66 -33.00 -6.20
C PRO A 98 13.95 -34.29 -6.65
N GLY A 99 12.97 -34.78 -5.87
CA GLY A 99 12.23 -35.99 -6.19
C GLY A 99 11.21 -35.81 -7.33
N ILE A 100 10.77 -34.57 -7.56
CA ILE A 100 9.83 -34.22 -8.63
C ILE A 100 10.52 -33.68 -9.88
N SER A 101 11.77 -33.23 -9.79
CA SER A 101 12.60 -32.96 -10.97
C SER A 101 13.09 -34.29 -11.54
N LYS A 102 12.40 -34.79 -12.57
CA LYS A 102 12.78 -36.05 -13.23
C LYS A 102 13.62 -35.75 -14.46
N GLY A 103 14.85 -36.29 -14.49
CA GLY A 103 15.65 -36.43 -15.71
C GLY A 103 16.62 -35.28 -16.03
N ALA A 104 17.34 -35.44 -17.14
CA ALA A 104 18.35 -34.51 -17.65
C ALA A 104 17.76 -33.21 -18.23
N ASP A 105 16.43 -33.15 -18.37
CA ASP A 105 15.72 -32.06 -19.05
C ASP A 105 15.49 -30.84 -18.13
N GLU A 106 15.98 -30.88 -16.88
CA GLU A 106 15.86 -29.79 -15.89
C GLU A 106 14.44 -29.24 -15.72
N THR A 107 13.42 -30.07 -15.98
CA THR A 107 12.01 -29.68 -15.83
C THR A 107 11.43 -30.18 -14.50
N VAL A 108 10.48 -29.43 -13.98
CA VAL A 108 9.73 -29.75 -12.76
C VAL A 108 8.25 -29.80 -13.08
N GLN A 109 7.57 -30.87 -12.67
CA GLN A 109 6.12 -30.97 -12.76
C GLN A 109 5.49 -30.72 -11.40
N CYS A 110 4.60 -29.73 -11.31
CA CYS A 110 3.87 -29.41 -10.07
C CYS A 110 2.97 -30.59 -9.66
N PRO A 111 3.06 -31.11 -8.42
CA PRO A 111 2.20 -32.19 -7.94
C PRO A 111 0.73 -31.79 -7.76
N GLN A 112 0.45 -30.50 -7.53
CA GLN A 112 -0.90 -29.99 -7.28
C GLN A 112 -1.66 -29.68 -8.58
N CYS A 113 -1.07 -28.90 -9.49
CA CYS A 113 -1.73 -28.46 -10.73
C CYS A 113 -1.21 -29.14 -12.01
N ARG A 114 -0.19 -30.00 -11.92
CA ARG A 114 0.44 -30.74 -13.04
C ARG A 114 1.10 -29.90 -14.13
N LYS A 115 1.15 -28.57 -13.99
CA LYS A 115 1.91 -27.67 -14.87
C LYS A 115 3.40 -28.03 -14.82
N VAL A 116 4.05 -27.98 -15.98
CA VAL A 116 5.49 -28.21 -16.14
C VAL A 116 6.18 -26.85 -16.25
N CYS A 117 7.28 -26.67 -15.54
CA CYS A 117 8.11 -25.47 -15.59
C CYS A 117 9.60 -25.83 -15.64
N SER A 118 10.45 -24.87 -15.99
CA SER A 118 11.90 -25.02 -15.86
C SER A 118 12.29 -25.05 -14.38
N ARG A 119 13.42 -25.70 -14.06
CA ARG A 119 14.03 -25.64 -12.73
C ARG A 119 14.54 -24.25 -12.39
N ASP A 120 14.97 -23.49 -13.40
CA ASP A 120 15.50 -22.14 -13.21
C ASP A 120 14.42 -21.11 -12.81
N ASP A 121 13.16 -21.39 -13.16
CA ASP A 121 12.02 -20.53 -12.81
C ASP A 121 11.50 -20.78 -11.38
N VAL A 122 12.12 -21.71 -10.64
CA VAL A 122 11.72 -22.06 -9.28
C VAL A 122 12.39 -21.09 -8.31
N GLU A 123 11.59 -20.36 -7.55
CA GLU A 123 12.08 -19.34 -6.62
C GLU A 123 12.05 -19.83 -5.17
N ILE A 124 13.02 -19.39 -4.37
CA ILE A 124 13.05 -19.72 -2.94
C ILE A 124 12.09 -18.79 -2.20
N VAL A 125 11.16 -19.37 -1.45
CA VAL A 125 10.26 -18.62 -0.57
C VAL A 125 11.05 -18.22 0.68
N TYR A 126 11.25 -16.92 0.89
CA TYR A 126 12.10 -16.40 1.97
C TYR A 126 11.37 -15.58 3.03
N MET A 127 10.08 -15.29 2.84
CA MET A 127 9.26 -14.53 3.78
C MET A 127 7.89 -15.19 4.01
N THR A 128 7.31 -14.95 5.17
CA THR A 128 5.93 -15.31 5.52
C THR A 128 4.93 -14.25 5.06
N GLU A 129 3.65 -14.61 5.02
CA GLU A 129 2.55 -13.66 4.74
C GLU A 129 2.62 -12.45 5.68
N THR A 130 2.80 -12.70 7.00
CA THR A 130 2.91 -11.65 8.02
C THR A 130 4.09 -10.72 7.76
N GLU A 131 5.28 -11.26 7.50
CA GLU A 131 6.47 -10.46 7.21
C GLU A 131 6.31 -9.63 5.92
N ARG A 132 5.59 -10.16 4.91
CA ARG A 132 5.26 -9.41 3.70
C ARG A 132 4.40 -8.20 4.03
N TRP A 133 3.35 -8.40 4.83
CA TRP A 133 2.47 -7.32 5.29
C TRP A 133 3.21 -6.29 6.13
N ASP A 134 4.04 -6.71 7.07
CA ASP A 134 4.86 -5.81 7.90
C ASP A 134 5.75 -4.92 7.03
N ARG A 135 6.42 -5.49 6.02
CA ARG A 135 7.24 -4.71 5.08
C ARG A 135 6.43 -3.76 4.20
N LEU A 136 5.20 -4.13 3.82
CA LEU A 136 4.30 -3.23 3.10
C LEU A 136 3.85 -2.07 3.97
N LEU A 137 3.55 -2.34 5.25
CA LEU A 137 3.23 -1.34 6.27
C LEU A 137 4.39 -0.36 6.47
N GLU A 138 5.63 -0.83 6.54
CA GLU A 138 6.82 0.03 6.59
C GLU A 138 6.91 0.98 5.39
N VAL A 139 6.63 0.48 4.18
CA VAL A 139 6.64 1.31 2.96
C VAL A 139 5.52 2.36 3.02
N ALA A 140 4.33 1.99 3.49
CA ALA A 140 3.22 2.91 3.67
C ALA A 140 3.52 3.99 4.72
N GLN A 141 4.14 3.62 5.84
CA GLN A 141 4.59 4.58 6.87
C GLN A 141 5.66 5.53 6.33
N ALA A 142 6.64 5.01 5.57
CA ALA A 142 7.66 5.83 4.94
C ALA A 142 7.08 6.80 3.90
N TRP A 143 6.06 6.37 3.16
CA TRP A 143 5.30 7.27 2.28
C TRP A 143 4.58 8.33 3.12
N GLY A 144 3.84 7.96 4.16
CA GLY A 144 3.12 8.91 5.02
C GLY A 144 4.05 9.96 5.64
N ALA A 145 5.26 9.58 6.07
CA ALA A 145 6.26 10.50 6.59
C ALA A 145 6.79 11.50 5.56
N MET A 146 6.77 11.15 4.27
CA MET A 146 7.15 12.02 3.16
C MET A 146 5.97 12.91 2.72
N ASP A 147 4.73 12.50 2.93
CA ASP A 147 3.56 13.22 2.45
C ASP A 147 3.24 14.45 3.32
N ARG A 148 3.91 15.56 3.03
CA ARG A 148 3.74 16.85 3.74
C ARG A 148 2.42 17.55 3.45
N ARG A 149 1.57 17.03 2.55
CA ARG A 149 0.23 17.59 2.31
C ARG A 149 -0.61 17.63 3.59
N GLY A 150 -0.42 16.66 4.49
CA GLY A 150 -1.14 16.63 5.77
C GLY A 150 -0.74 17.76 6.73
N GLU A 151 0.51 18.23 6.73
CA GLU A 151 0.98 19.30 7.63
C GLU A 151 0.39 20.66 7.28
N GLU A 152 0.18 20.91 5.98
CA GLU A 152 -0.41 22.17 5.48
C GLU A 152 -1.93 22.20 5.69
N GLU A 153 -2.59 21.04 5.77
CA GLU A 153 -4.05 20.93 5.97
C GLU A 153 -4.44 20.94 7.47
N THR A 154 -3.63 20.39 8.38
CA THR A 154 -3.96 20.35 9.81
C THR A 154 -3.65 21.65 10.56
N SER A 155 -2.61 22.39 10.16
CA SER A 155 -2.18 23.61 10.87
C SER A 155 -3.17 24.79 10.77
N GLU A 156 -3.98 24.86 9.71
CA GLU A 156 -4.98 25.95 9.57
C GLU A 156 -6.31 25.59 10.26
N GLU A 157 -6.68 24.29 10.34
CA GLU A 157 -7.92 23.84 10.99
C GLU A 157 -7.82 23.72 12.52
N GLU A 158 -6.68 23.30 13.08
CA GLU A 158 -6.50 23.16 14.53
C GLU A 158 -6.51 24.52 15.27
N ALA A 159 -6.20 25.63 14.58
CA ALA A 159 -6.22 26.97 15.15
C ALA A 159 -7.64 27.57 15.27
N GLN A 160 -8.68 26.86 14.83
CA GLN A 160 -10.05 27.36 14.75
C GLN A 160 -11.02 26.72 15.76
N GLU A 161 -10.57 25.79 16.62
CA GLU A 161 -11.43 25.10 17.59
C GLU A 161 -11.45 25.76 18.99
N ASP A 162 -11.83 27.04 19.08
CA ASP A 162 -12.42 27.60 20.31
C ASP A 162 -13.94 27.32 20.28
N ILE A 163 -14.31 26.03 20.40
CA ILE A 163 -15.70 25.58 20.51
C ILE A 163 -16.18 25.91 21.93
N ILE A 164 -16.77 27.10 22.08
CA ILE A 164 -17.75 27.52 23.10
C ILE A 164 -17.64 26.79 24.45
N ASN A 165 -16.91 27.36 25.41
CA ASN A 165 -17.07 27.02 26.83
C ASN A 165 -18.40 27.62 27.33
N ASP A 166 -19.52 26.91 27.14
CA ASP A 166 -20.81 27.30 27.72
C ASP A 166 -20.82 26.92 29.20
N GLY A 167 -20.31 27.84 30.02
CA GLY A 167 -20.58 27.85 31.45
C GLY A 167 -22.06 28.17 31.68
N THR A 168 -22.93 27.16 31.68
CA THR A 168 -24.27 27.29 32.22
C THR A 168 -24.57 26.20 33.25
N SER A 169 -25.09 26.69 34.38
CA SER A 169 -25.34 25.97 35.62
C SER A 169 -26.20 24.72 35.48
N SER A 170 -25.84 23.74 36.31
CA SER A 170 -26.73 22.74 36.94
C SER A 170 -28.22 23.11 36.95
N VAL A 171 -29.06 22.29 36.31
CA VAL A 171 -30.34 21.82 36.87
C VAL A 171 -30.80 20.51 36.19
N SER A 172 -30.82 19.46 37.01
CA SER A 172 -31.69 18.28 37.08
C SER A 172 -32.50 17.77 35.87
N SER A 173 -32.33 16.48 35.58
CA SER A 173 -33.26 15.59 34.87
C SER A 173 -34.69 15.65 35.43
N PRO A 174 -35.71 15.30 34.61
CA PRO A 174 -36.33 14.00 34.82
C PRO A 174 -36.75 13.25 33.53
N SER A 175 -36.80 11.93 33.70
CA SER A 175 -37.35 10.87 32.86
C SER A 175 -38.82 11.01 32.48
N ASN A 176 -39.23 10.44 31.34
CA ASN A 176 -40.47 9.64 31.21
C ASN A 176 -40.48 8.81 29.91
N ASP A 177 -40.75 7.51 30.10
CA ASP A 177 -41.05 6.47 29.11
C ASP A 177 -42.38 6.68 28.37
N ALA A 178 -42.50 6.16 27.14
CA ALA A 178 -43.62 5.29 26.70
C ALA A 178 -43.51 4.86 25.22
N ASN A 179 -43.62 3.54 25.00
CA ASN A 179 -43.82 2.82 23.73
C ASN A 179 -44.99 3.36 22.89
N THR A 180 -44.94 3.16 21.56
CA THR A 180 -46.03 2.53 20.75
C THR A 180 -45.46 2.06 19.40
N ALA A 181 -45.87 0.87 18.97
CA ALA A 181 -45.45 0.16 17.76
C ALA A 181 -46.40 0.40 16.57
N GLU A 182 -46.03 -0.18 15.42
CA GLU A 182 -46.86 -0.48 14.22
C GLU A 182 -47.10 0.74 13.29
N GLU A 183 -47.02 0.70 11.95
CA GLU A 183 -47.19 -0.36 10.94
C GLU A 183 -46.90 0.26 9.51
N GLU A 184 -46.39 -0.53 8.53
CA GLU A 184 -46.60 -0.49 7.02
C GLU A 184 -46.33 0.82 6.23
N ASP A 185 -45.91 0.90 4.95
CA ASP A 185 -46.05 0.01 3.80
C ASP A 185 -45.15 0.50 2.61
N ASP A 186 -44.99 -0.40 1.65
CA ASP A 186 -44.89 -0.20 0.19
C ASP A 186 -43.57 0.11 -0.58
N MET A 187 -43.38 -0.73 -1.60
CA MET A 187 -42.37 -0.72 -2.65
C MET A 187 -42.75 0.22 -3.79
N ILE A 188 -41.76 0.79 -4.50
CA ILE A 188 -41.87 0.88 -5.95
C ILE A 188 -40.52 0.78 -6.67
N SER A 189 -40.37 -0.31 -7.41
CA SER A 189 -39.39 -0.45 -8.50
C SER A 189 -39.90 0.28 -9.74
N LYS A 190 -39.02 0.97 -10.46
CA LYS A 190 -39.21 1.25 -11.88
C LYS A 190 -37.88 1.21 -12.61
N ASN A 191 -37.67 0.10 -13.32
CA ASN A 191 -36.76 0.03 -14.46
C ASN A 191 -37.37 0.78 -15.65
N GLY A 192 -36.52 1.43 -16.42
CA GLY A 192 -36.81 1.96 -17.75
C GLY A 192 -35.52 2.07 -18.53
N GLU A 193 -35.29 1.09 -19.40
CA GLU A 193 -34.29 1.11 -20.46
C GLU A 193 -34.71 2.13 -21.54
N ASP A 194 -33.75 2.84 -22.16
CA ASP A 194 -33.54 2.82 -23.62
C ASP A 194 -32.72 4.00 -24.17
N SER A 195 -31.82 3.64 -25.09
CA SER A 195 -31.35 4.35 -26.29
C SER A 195 -30.29 5.47 -26.22
N ASP A 196 -29.10 5.08 -26.71
CA ASP A 196 -28.29 5.65 -27.81
C ASP A 196 -28.28 7.18 -28.09
N GLY A 197 -27.08 7.70 -28.33
CA GLY A 197 -26.88 9.04 -28.90
C GLY A 197 -25.60 9.73 -28.43
N GLY A 198 -24.49 9.51 -29.15
CA GLY A 198 -23.27 10.31 -28.97
C GLY A 198 -23.45 11.77 -29.42
N ALA A 199 -22.95 12.73 -28.62
CA ALA A 199 -22.49 14.05 -29.04
C ALA A 199 -21.73 14.76 -27.90
N ASN A 200 -20.64 15.44 -28.26
CA ASN A 200 -19.75 16.24 -27.40
C ASN A 200 -20.46 17.13 -26.36
N PRO A 201 -19.95 17.24 -25.12
CA PRO A 201 -20.38 18.31 -24.24
C PRO A 201 -19.70 19.63 -24.63
N SER A 202 -20.53 20.55 -25.11
CA SER A 202 -20.25 21.98 -25.17
C SER A 202 -19.75 22.51 -23.84
N THR A 203 -18.93 23.55 -23.92
CA THR A 203 -18.45 24.41 -22.83
C THR A 203 -19.59 24.85 -21.90
N VAL A 204 -19.81 24.12 -20.82
CA VAL A 204 -20.58 24.59 -19.67
C VAL A 204 -19.60 25.30 -18.74
N ALA A 205 -19.81 26.59 -18.53
CA ALA A 205 -19.06 27.36 -17.53
C ALA A 205 -19.29 26.71 -16.15
N GLN A 206 -18.30 25.95 -15.69
CA GLN A 206 -18.34 25.33 -14.37
C GLN A 206 -18.42 26.43 -13.32
N ALA A 207 -19.40 26.32 -12.42
CA ALA A 207 -19.49 27.15 -11.24
C ALA A 207 -18.15 27.07 -10.48
N PRO A 208 -17.61 28.20 -9.97
CA PRO A 208 -16.33 28.18 -9.29
C PRO A 208 -16.40 27.22 -8.10
N SER A 209 -15.39 26.34 -8.00
CA SER A 209 -15.24 25.42 -6.87
C SER A 209 -15.44 26.18 -5.55
N PRO A 210 -16.12 25.60 -4.55
CA PRO A 210 -16.29 26.21 -3.22
C PRO A 210 -14.97 26.72 -2.62
N SER A 211 -13.86 26.04 -2.93
CA SER A 211 -12.51 26.43 -2.51
C SER A 211 -12.02 27.75 -3.14
N LYS A 212 -12.39 28.01 -4.40
CA LYS A 212 -12.02 29.25 -5.11
C LYS A 212 -12.78 30.45 -4.55
N VAL A 213 -14.07 30.27 -4.25
CA VAL A 213 -14.92 31.30 -3.65
C VAL A 213 -14.44 31.65 -2.23
N LYS A 214 -14.09 30.65 -1.40
CA LYS A 214 -13.55 30.87 -0.05
C LYS A 214 -12.24 31.66 -0.09
N ARG A 215 -11.33 31.29 -1.01
CA ARG A 215 -10.03 31.96 -1.21
C ARG A 215 -10.16 33.42 -1.62
N GLU A 216 -11.05 33.71 -2.57
CA GLU A 216 -11.32 35.09 -3.02
C GLU A 216 -11.91 35.95 -1.89
N ARG A 217 -12.79 35.39 -1.07
CA ARG A 217 -13.40 36.10 0.07
C ARG A 217 -12.37 36.43 1.17
N LEU A 218 -11.46 35.51 1.46
CA LEU A 218 -10.36 35.73 2.41
C LEU A 218 -9.38 36.78 1.91
N ALA A 219 -9.03 36.76 0.62
CA ALA A 219 -8.16 37.77 0.02
C ALA A 219 -8.78 39.17 0.10
N HIS A 220 -10.08 39.29 -0.15
CA HIS A 220 -10.80 40.56 -0.04
C HIS A 220 -10.78 41.12 1.38
N LEU A 221 -11.09 40.28 2.39
CA LEU A 221 -11.07 40.69 3.80
C LEU A 221 -9.67 41.06 4.29
N ALA A 222 -8.63 40.38 3.80
CA ALA A 222 -7.24 40.72 4.10
C ALA A 222 -6.85 42.09 3.51
N GLU A 223 -7.31 42.39 2.30
CA GLU A 223 -7.06 43.68 1.64
C GLU A 223 -7.79 44.83 2.36
N GLU A 224 -9.03 44.62 2.80
CA GLU A 224 -9.77 45.61 3.61
C GLU A 224 -9.09 45.89 4.95
N ARG A 225 -8.60 44.85 5.64
CA ARG A 225 -7.82 45.01 6.87
C ARG A 225 -6.53 45.78 6.63
N ARG A 226 -5.87 45.56 5.49
CA ARG A 226 -4.65 46.30 5.10
C ARG A 226 -4.94 47.76 4.77
N LYS A 227 -6.05 48.05 4.10
CA LYS A 227 -6.51 49.42 3.81
C LYS A 227 -6.88 50.17 5.08
N LYS A 228 -7.59 49.51 6.01
CA LYS A 228 -7.97 50.11 7.30
C LYS A 228 -6.77 50.45 8.19
N ARG A 229 -5.71 49.62 8.15
CA ARG A 229 -4.44 49.89 8.84
C ARG A 229 -3.58 51.00 8.22
N ARG A 230 -3.84 51.39 6.96
CA ARG A 230 -3.14 52.49 6.28
C ARG A 230 -3.84 53.85 6.46
N LEU A 231 -5.05 53.86 7.03
CA LEU A 231 -5.86 55.05 7.26
C LEU A 231 -5.82 55.52 8.72
N VAL A 232 -5.00 54.88 9.55
CA VAL A 232 -4.62 55.27 10.92
C VAL A 232 -3.15 55.65 10.90
#